data_AF-A0A0L9ZZV0-F1
#
_entry.id   AF-A0A0L9ZZV0-F1
#
_cell.length_a   1.000
_cell.length_b   1.000
_cell.length_c   1.000
_cell.angle_alpha   90.00
_cell.angle_beta   90.00
_cell.angle_gamma   90.00
#
_symmetry.space_group_name_H-M   'P 1'
#
loop_
_entity.id
_entity.type
_entity.pdbx_description
1 polymer ?
#
loop_
_entity_poly.entity_id
_entity_poly.type
_entity_poly.pdbx_seq_one_letter_code
_entity_poly.pdbx_strand_id
1 'polypeptide(L)'
;MTMDIKLFPIKSKGKYGYVNVKGETCIEIKYGYAEEFIEDLAVVAIDDYFGFIDKKGNEIVKIEYDDVYDFVEGLAAVDKEGKLGYVDAEGNVVVTPQFKEANDFSEGLAAVQLGYKWGYIDKEGKFVVKPEFFDAGDFREGLAMVQPGGKVGYIDKLGNMLIEPNYDYGKKFSEGLAPVKLKNKYGFIDKSGNMVIKPKYYEASIFKEGLAAVEIMEKYGFIDKNGEMIIHSKYDWADDFCEGIAAVSIEEKYGFIDKEGRDIIPLKFDSVGVVSEGLIAVEMEGRWGYINNKGEFIIKPIYDRAEKFVDGVAKVIFENRVKYIDENGAYLGVKSI
;
A
#
# COMPACT_ATOMS: atom_id res chain seq x y z
N MET A 1 -10.10 -11.29 28.39
CA MET A 1 -10.11 -11.89 27.05
C MET A 1 -11.49 -11.66 26.45
N THR A 2 -11.71 -10.47 25.92
CA THR A 2 -12.85 -10.21 25.03
C THR A 2 -12.57 -11.00 23.75
N MET A 3 -13.51 -11.85 23.33
CA MET A 3 -13.44 -12.45 22.00
C MET A 3 -13.41 -11.30 20.99
N ASP A 4 -12.41 -11.30 20.12
CA ASP A 4 -12.30 -10.32 19.06
C ASP A 4 -13.46 -10.56 18.07
N ILE A 5 -14.43 -9.65 18.06
CA ILE A 5 -15.63 -9.79 17.22
C ILE A 5 -15.27 -9.22 15.85
N LYS A 6 -15.10 -10.10 14.86
CA LYS A 6 -15.00 -9.68 13.46
C LYS A 6 -16.33 -9.11 12.98
N LEU A 7 -16.27 -7.91 12.42
CA LEU A 7 -17.41 -7.16 11.90
C LEU A 7 -17.26 -6.92 10.40
N PHE A 8 -18.37 -7.00 9.67
CA PHE A 8 -18.41 -6.82 8.22
C PHE A 8 -19.40 -5.73 7.86
N PRO A 9 -19.02 -4.77 6.99
CA PRO A 9 -19.95 -3.76 6.55
C PRO A 9 -21.01 -4.41 5.64
N ILE A 10 -22.27 -4.11 5.92
CA ILE A 10 -23.42 -4.55 5.13
C ILE A 10 -24.19 -3.35 4.62
N LYS A 11 -24.70 -3.46 3.38
CA LYS A 11 -25.52 -2.41 2.78
C LYS A 11 -26.99 -2.84 2.75
N SER A 12 -27.86 -2.02 3.30
CA SER A 12 -29.32 -2.19 3.23
C SER A 12 -29.99 -0.86 2.91
N LYS A 13 -30.88 -0.85 1.90
CA LYS A 13 -31.62 0.35 1.46
C LYS A 13 -30.74 1.59 1.23
N GLY A 14 -29.52 1.38 0.70
CA GLY A 14 -28.58 2.46 0.39
C GLY A 14 -27.71 2.93 1.55
N LYS A 15 -27.89 2.40 2.76
CA LYS A 15 -27.09 2.74 3.94
C LYS A 15 -26.27 1.54 4.42
N TYR A 16 -25.21 1.83 5.17
CA TYR A 16 -24.29 0.84 5.72
C TYR A 16 -24.41 0.75 7.24
N GLY A 17 -24.18 -0.46 7.75
CA GLY A 17 -23.95 -0.80 9.16
C GLY A 17 -23.08 -2.04 9.23
N TYR A 18 -22.92 -2.65 10.40
CA TYR A 18 -22.02 -3.81 10.55
C TYR A 18 -22.70 -5.01 11.18
N VAL A 19 -22.35 -6.21 10.70
CA VAL A 19 -22.77 -7.49 11.26
C VAL A 19 -21.58 -8.32 11.72
N ASN A 20 -21.80 -9.21 12.68
CA ASN A 20 -20.79 -10.22 13.02
C ASN A 20 -20.80 -11.41 12.03
N VAL A 21 -19.92 -12.39 12.27
CA VAL A 21 -19.82 -13.64 11.48
C VAL A 21 -21.13 -14.43 11.37
N LYS A 22 -22.06 -14.29 12.33
CA LYS A 22 -23.38 -14.95 12.33
C LYS A 22 -24.44 -14.16 11.55
N GLY A 23 -24.09 -12.99 11.03
CA GLY A 23 -25.03 -12.08 10.35
C GLY A 23 -25.91 -11.28 11.31
N GLU A 24 -25.54 -11.18 12.58
CA GLU A 24 -26.26 -10.37 13.57
C GLU A 24 -25.77 -8.92 13.48
N THR A 25 -26.69 -7.96 13.33
CA THR A 25 -26.35 -6.53 13.31
C THR A 25 -25.77 -6.09 14.65
N CYS A 26 -24.52 -5.62 14.60
CA CYS A 26 -23.76 -5.14 15.76
C CYS A 26 -23.66 -3.61 15.77
N ILE A 27 -23.64 -2.98 14.60
CA ILE A 27 -23.65 -1.52 14.44
C ILE A 27 -24.78 -1.15 13.49
N GLU A 28 -25.58 -0.16 13.88
CA GLU A 28 -26.79 0.27 13.19
C GLU A 28 -26.52 0.64 11.71
N ILE A 29 -27.50 0.33 10.85
CA ILE A 29 -27.45 0.66 9.42
C ILE A 29 -27.89 2.12 9.22
N LYS A 30 -26.95 3.05 9.31
CA LYS A 30 -27.22 4.50 9.21
C LYS A 30 -26.22 5.26 8.32
N TYR A 31 -25.06 4.70 8.02
CA TYR A 31 -23.98 5.40 7.34
C TYR A 31 -24.20 5.45 5.82
N GLY A 32 -23.82 6.55 5.17
CA GLY A 32 -23.80 6.65 3.70
C GLY A 32 -22.68 5.81 3.07
N TYR A 33 -21.59 5.63 3.81
CA TYR A 33 -20.41 4.85 3.43
C TYR A 33 -19.80 4.19 4.68
N ALA A 34 -19.13 3.05 4.50
CA ALA A 34 -18.48 2.29 5.56
C ALA A 34 -17.40 1.38 4.97
N GLU A 35 -16.21 1.42 5.54
CA GLU A 35 -15.10 0.53 5.22
C GLU A 35 -15.04 -0.68 6.14
N GLU A 36 -14.15 -1.63 5.82
CA GLU A 36 -13.85 -2.73 6.72
C GLU A 36 -13.17 -2.21 8.00
N PHE A 37 -13.29 -2.98 9.09
CA PHE A 37 -12.49 -2.71 10.28
C PHE A 37 -11.04 -3.10 9.99
N ILE A 38 -10.13 -2.14 10.15
CA ILE A 38 -8.69 -2.39 10.20
C ILE A 38 -8.30 -2.28 11.67
N GLU A 39 -7.79 -3.38 12.23
CA GLU A 39 -7.59 -3.54 13.68
C GLU A 39 -8.90 -3.31 14.47
N ASP A 40 -9.05 -2.15 15.11
CA ASP A 40 -10.20 -1.80 15.96
C ASP A 40 -11.04 -0.63 15.46
N LEU A 41 -10.67 -0.03 14.32
CA LEU A 41 -11.33 1.15 13.76
C LEU A 41 -11.86 0.90 12.35
N ALA A 42 -12.94 1.56 11.99
CA ALA A 42 -13.46 1.60 10.62
C ALA A 42 -13.84 3.01 10.21
N VAL A 43 -13.54 3.37 8.96
CA VAL A 43 -14.00 4.62 8.35
C VAL A 43 -15.49 4.52 8.03
N VAL A 44 -16.25 5.55 8.39
CA VAL A 44 -17.67 5.68 8.06
C VAL A 44 -18.00 7.10 7.65
N ALA A 45 -19.06 7.27 6.84
CA ALA A 45 -19.51 8.60 6.43
C ALA A 45 -21.01 8.86 6.64
N ILE A 46 -21.35 10.11 6.95
CA ILE A 46 -22.72 10.65 7.00
C ILE A 46 -22.74 11.97 6.23
N ASP A 47 -23.67 12.12 5.28
CA ASP A 47 -23.88 13.35 4.51
C ASP A 47 -22.57 13.94 3.93
N ASP A 48 -21.75 13.06 3.34
CA ASP A 48 -20.43 13.31 2.73
C ASP A 48 -19.27 13.62 3.68
N TYR A 49 -19.49 13.60 5.00
CA TYR A 49 -18.41 13.72 5.98
C TYR A 49 -17.97 12.37 6.52
N PHE A 50 -16.67 12.22 6.74
CA PHE A 50 -16.00 11.01 7.19
C PHE A 50 -15.51 11.13 8.63
N GLY A 51 -15.40 9.98 9.29
CA GLY A 51 -14.82 9.81 10.61
C GLY A 51 -14.54 8.33 10.89
N PHE A 52 -14.10 8.02 12.10
CA PHE A 52 -13.76 6.66 12.52
C PHE A 52 -14.67 6.21 13.66
N ILE A 53 -15.10 4.94 13.60
CA ILE A 53 -15.83 4.30 14.69
C ILE A 53 -15.08 3.08 15.24
N ASP A 54 -15.30 2.78 16.52
CA ASP A 54 -14.86 1.53 17.13
C ASP A 54 -15.82 0.36 16.82
N LYS A 55 -15.44 -0.87 17.21
CA LYS A 55 -16.28 -2.08 17.06
C LYS A 55 -17.61 -2.05 17.84
N LYS A 56 -17.85 -1.04 18.68
CA LYS A 56 -19.14 -0.80 19.36
C LYS A 56 -19.98 0.26 18.65
N GLY A 57 -19.45 0.90 17.60
CA GLY A 57 -20.08 2.00 16.88
C GLY A 57 -19.93 3.36 17.55
N ASN A 58 -19.02 3.50 18.52
CA ASN A 58 -18.68 4.80 19.10
C ASN A 58 -17.82 5.57 18.10
N GLU A 59 -18.15 6.84 17.86
CA GLU A 59 -17.31 7.74 17.08
C GLU A 59 -16.03 8.05 17.86
N ILE A 60 -14.89 7.58 17.34
CA ILE A 60 -13.55 7.85 17.86
C ILE A 60 -13.05 9.16 17.25
N VAL A 61 -12.99 9.21 15.92
CA VAL A 61 -12.81 10.46 15.18
C VAL A 61 -14.19 10.91 14.71
N LYS A 62 -14.57 12.14 15.06
CA LYS A 62 -15.87 12.71 14.70
C LYS A 62 -16.10 12.69 13.20
N ILE A 63 -17.35 12.45 12.81
CA ILE A 63 -17.78 12.46 11.41
C ILE A 63 -18.00 13.90 10.96
N GLU A 64 -16.91 14.62 10.70
CA GLU A 64 -16.92 16.05 10.35
C GLU A 64 -15.83 16.46 9.34
N TYR A 65 -15.11 15.48 8.78
CA TYR A 65 -14.01 15.68 7.85
C TYR A 65 -14.46 15.40 6.42
N ASP A 66 -13.89 16.11 5.44
CA ASP A 66 -14.18 15.87 4.03
C ASP A 66 -13.56 14.55 3.55
N ASP A 67 -12.45 14.13 4.17
CA ASP A 67 -11.78 12.86 3.93
C ASP A 67 -10.94 12.45 5.16
N VAL A 68 -10.68 11.15 5.32
CA VAL A 68 -9.81 10.61 6.37
C VAL A 68 -8.92 9.49 5.81
N TYR A 69 -7.71 9.38 6.32
CA TYR A 69 -6.72 8.40 5.86
C TYR A 69 -6.33 7.44 6.99
N ASP A 70 -5.70 6.33 6.63
CA ASP A 70 -5.32 5.27 7.58
C ASP A 70 -4.45 5.78 8.74
N PHE A 71 -4.61 5.15 9.90
CA PHE A 71 -3.70 5.39 11.02
C PHE A 71 -2.32 4.78 10.73
N VAL A 72 -1.32 5.64 10.62
CA VAL A 72 0.08 5.24 10.44
C VAL A 72 0.92 5.81 11.57
N GLU A 73 1.60 4.91 12.28
CA GLU A 73 2.35 5.23 13.51
C GLU A 73 1.57 6.01 14.58
N GLY A 74 0.25 5.76 14.68
CA GLY A 74 -0.64 6.32 15.70
C GLY A 74 -1.30 7.64 15.34
N LEU A 75 -1.10 8.15 14.10
CA LEU A 75 -1.77 9.35 13.60
C LEU A 75 -2.44 9.05 12.26
N ALA A 76 -3.61 9.65 12.04
CA ALA A 76 -4.32 9.63 10.77
C ALA A 76 -4.36 11.03 10.18
N ALA A 77 -4.08 11.17 8.88
CA ALA A 77 -4.34 12.42 8.18
C ALA A 77 -5.86 12.63 8.03
N VAL A 78 -6.31 13.88 8.13
CA VAL A 78 -7.72 14.25 7.95
C VAL A 78 -7.83 15.50 7.10
N ASP A 79 -8.76 15.53 6.15
CA ASP A 79 -9.07 16.71 5.34
C ASP A 79 -10.25 17.47 5.95
N LYS A 80 -10.07 18.77 6.16
CA LYS A 80 -11.14 19.69 6.51
C LYS A 80 -11.03 20.97 5.70
N GLU A 81 -12.04 21.23 4.88
CA GLU A 81 -12.14 22.37 3.97
C GLU A 81 -10.99 22.43 2.95
N GLY A 82 -10.56 21.27 2.42
CA GLY A 82 -9.50 21.13 1.43
C GLY A 82 -8.10 21.36 2.00
N LYS A 83 -7.91 21.07 3.29
CA LYS A 83 -6.65 21.18 4.00
C LYS A 83 -6.44 19.98 4.90
N LEU A 84 -5.22 19.45 4.89
CA LEU A 84 -4.84 18.31 5.70
C LEU A 84 -4.26 18.74 7.05
N GLY A 85 -4.66 17.98 8.07
CA GLY A 85 -4.13 17.96 9.42
C GLY A 85 -4.01 16.51 9.90
N TYR A 86 -3.82 16.32 11.21
CA TYR A 86 -3.68 14.98 11.80
C TYR A 86 -4.44 14.85 13.11
N VAL A 87 -5.01 13.66 13.31
CA VAL A 87 -5.66 13.24 14.56
C VAL A 87 -4.96 12.03 15.16
N ASP A 88 -5.02 11.89 16.49
CA ASP A 88 -4.60 10.69 17.20
C ASP A 88 -5.69 9.61 17.24
N ALA A 89 -5.33 8.42 17.73
CA ALA A 89 -6.23 7.27 17.82
C ALA A 89 -7.38 7.47 18.84
N GLU A 90 -7.32 8.52 19.66
CA GLU A 90 -8.40 8.96 20.53
C GLU A 90 -9.30 10.03 19.87
N GLY A 91 -8.98 10.44 18.63
CA GLY A 91 -9.70 11.43 17.85
C GLY A 91 -9.42 12.89 18.20
N ASN A 92 -8.35 13.15 18.95
CA ASN A 92 -7.92 14.51 19.22
C ASN A 92 -7.16 15.06 18.00
N VAL A 93 -7.45 16.31 17.64
CA VAL A 93 -6.69 17.03 16.61
C VAL A 93 -5.30 17.37 17.14
N VAL A 94 -4.29 16.64 16.68
CA VAL A 94 -2.88 16.86 17.03
C VAL A 94 -2.29 17.98 16.18
N VAL A 95 -2.64 17.99 14.89
CA VAL A 95 -2.21 19.02 13.95
C VAL A 95 -3.44 19.59 13.27
N THR A 96 -3.72 20.87 13.53
CA THR A 96 -4.87 21.54 12.91
C THR A 96 -4.73 21.55 11.39
N PRO A 97 -5.79 21.18 10.63
CA PRO A 97 -5.84 21.27 9.18
C PRO A 97 -5.31 22.59 8.63
N GLN A 98 -4.19 22.53 7.92
CA GLN A 98 -3.52 23.72 7.39
C GLN A 98 -2.67 23.47 6.13
N PHE A 99 -2.34 22.21 5.84
CA PHE A 99 -1.49 21.83 4.72
C PHE A 99 -2.31 21.57 3.47
N LYS A 100 -1.74 21.83 2.29
CA LYS A 100 -2.41 21.50 1.03
C LYS A 100 -2.34 20.00 0.74
N GLU A 101 -1.20 19.39 1.05
CA GLU A 101 -0.91 17.96 0.89
C GLU A 101 -0.11 17.50 2.13
N ALA A 102 -0.29 16.25 2.53
CA ALA A 102 0.33 15.68 3.73
C ALA A 102 0.44 14.16 3.54
N ASN A 103 1.62 13.61 3.75
CA ASN A 103 1.87 12.16 3.65
C ASN A 103 1.64 11.49 5.01
N ASP A 104 1.60 10.16 5.01
CA ASP A 104 1.63 9.38 6.24
C ASP A 104 2.93 9.60 7.02
N PHE A 105 2.88 9.37 8.33
CA PHE A 105 4.08 9.34 9.15
C PHE A 105 4.94 8.13 8.78
N SER A 106 6.24 8.36 8.58
CA SER A 106 7.21 7.29 8.39
C SER A 106 8.48 7.61 9.16
N GLU A 107 8.82 6.68 10.05
CA GLU A 107 9.92 6.78 10.98
C GLU A 107 9.90 8.05 11.87
N GLY A 108 8.71 8.45 12.29
CA GLY A 108 8.47 9.57 13.20
C GLY A 108 8.27 10.95 12.55
N LEU A 109 8.36 11.06 11.22
CA LEU A 109 8.16 12.33 10.49
C LEU A 109 7.15 12.15 9.36
N ALA A 110 6.44 13.23 9.01
CA ALA A 110 5.57 13.29 7.83
C ALA A 110 5.98 14.44 6.91
N ALA A 111 5.99 14.19 5.60
CA ALA A 111 6.16 15.23 4.60
C ALA A 111 4.85 16.02 4.47
N VAL A 112 4.92 17.35 4.54
CA VAL A 112 3.75 18.22 4.43
C VAL A 112 4.01 19.40 3.51
N GLN A 113 3.00 19.79 2.74
CA GLN A 113 3.07 20.88 1.78
C GLN A 113 2.39 22.14 2.34
N LEU A 114 3.19 23.20 2.50
CA LEU A 114 2.71 24.53 2.85
C LEU A 114 2.95 25.49 1.69
N GLY A 115 1.88 25.99 1.08
CA GLY A 115 1.96 26.70 -0.20
C GLY A 115 2.34 25.74 -1.33
N TYR A 116 3.48 25.99 -1.98
CA TYR A 116 4.01 25.15 -3.07
C TYR A 116 5.24 24.34 -2.66
N LYS A 117 5.57 24.33 -1.36
CA LYS A 117 6.80 23.73 -0.87
C LYS A 117 6.54 22.70 0.20
N TRP A 118 7.33 21.64 0.14
CA TRP A 118 7.34 20.54 1.09
C TRP A 118 8.38 20.77 2.17
N GLY A 119 8.02 20.39 3.39
CA GLY A 119 8.88 20.27 4.56
C GLY A 119 8.47 19.03 5.36
N TYR A 120 9.02 18.89 6.57
CA TYR A 120 8.75 17.73 7.42
C TYR A 120 8.38 18.16 8.83
N ILE A 121 7.32 17.55 9.37
CA ILE A 121 6.85 17.75 10.74
C ILE A 121 7.08 16.51 11.60
N ASP A 122 7.25 16.72 12.91
CA ASP A 122 7.18 15.66 13.92
C ASP A 122 5.73 15.31 14.28
N LYS A 123 5.56 14.31 15.16
CA LYS A 123 4.25 13.86 15.63
C LYS A 123 3.48 14.88 16.46
N GLU A 124 4.12 15.99 16.85
CA GLU A 124 3.45 17.11 17.52
C GLU A 124 3.12 18.25 16.55
N GLY A 125 3.32 18.04 15.24
CA GLY A 125 3.08 19.02 14.19
C GLY A 125 4.13 20.11 14.07
N LYS A 126 5.27 19.99 14.75
CA LYS A 126 6.34 20.99 14.66
C LYS A 126 7.23 20.68 13.48
N PHE A 127 7.57 21.71 12.70
CA PHE A 127 8.53 21.56 11.62
C PHE A 127 9.92 21.18 12.14
N VAL A 128 10.37 19.99 11.77
CA VAL A 128 11.76 19.56 11.89
C VAL A 128 12.57 20.09 10.71
N VAL A 129 11.97 20.06 9.51
CA VAL A 129 12.53 20.65 8.29
C VAL A 129 11.50 21.61 7.72
N LYS A 130 11.88 22.88 7.56
CA LYS A 130 10.96 23.91 7.08
C LYS A 130 10.59 23.67 5.60
N PRO A 131 9.41 24.11 5.15
CA PRO A 131 9.02 23.98 3.75
C PRO A 131 9.98 24.71 2.81
N GLU A 132 10.77 23.95 2.06
CA GLU A 132 11.75 24.50 1.11
C GLU A 132 11.86 23.75 -0.22
N PHE A 133 11.40 22.50 -0.27
CA PHE A 133 11.50 21.60 -1.43
C PHE A 133 10.28 21.69 -2.34
N PHE A 134 10.44 21.44 -3.64
CA PHE A 134 9.33 21.31 -4.60
C PHE A 134 8.69 19.93 -4.57
N ASP A 135 9.41 18.92 -4.11
CA ASP A 135 8.93 17.55 -3.92
C ASP A 135 9.69 16.87 -2.77
N ALA A 136 9.03 15.94 -2.09
CA ALA A 136 9.52 15.28 -0.89
C ALA A 136 8.86 13.89 -0.75
N GLY A 137 9.68 12.86 -0.52
CA GLY A 137 9.20 11.52 -0.22
C GLY A 137 9.24 11.19 1.26
N ASP A 138 8.67 10.04 1.63
CA ASP A 138 8.70 9.55 3.01
C ASP A 138 10.10 9.10 3.42
N PHE A 139 10.41 9.20 4.72
CA PHE A 139 11.63 8.64 5.26
C PHE A 139 11.62 7.11 5.20
N ARG A 140 12.67 6.52 4.64
CA ARG A 140 12.95 5.09 4.73
C ARG A 140 14.43 4.84 4.97
N GLU A 141 14.68 4.00 5.94
CA GLU A 141 15.99 3.65 6.46
C GLU A 141 16.87 4.85 6.84
N GLY A 142 16.24 5.90 7.38
CA GLY A 142 16.88 7.13 7.84
C GLY A 142 17.05 8.24 6.79
N LEU A 143 16.65 8.02 5.54
CA LEU A 143 16.75 9.02 4.46
C LEU A 143 15.42 9.26 3.75
N ALA A 144 15.21 10.47 3.26
CA ALA A 144 14.10 10.82 2.39
C ALA A 144 14.61 11.49 1.11
N MET A 145 13.99 11.18 -0.02
CA MET A 145 14.27 11.91 -1.26
C MET A 145 13.66 13.31 -1.16
N VAL A 146 14.38 14.31 -1.65
CA VAL A 146 13.87 15.69 -1.76
C VAL A 146 14.29 16.31 -3.07
N GLN A 147 13.48 17.25 -3.55
CA GLN A 147 13.75 18.02 -4.76
C GLN A 147 13.77 19.52 -4.43
N PRO A 148 14.91 20.10 -4.03
CA PRO A 148 15.03 21.54 -3.78
C PRO A 148 14.97 22.39 -5.07
N GLY A 149 15.13 21.77 -6.23
CA GLY A 149 15.16 22.43 -7.54
C GLY A 149 14.83 21.44 -8.67
N GLY A 150 15.57 21.45 -9.78
CA GLY A 150 15.30 20.54 -10.92
C GLY A 150 15.86 19.12 -10.77
N LYS A 151 16.44 18.77 -9.61
CA LYS A 151 17.13 17.49 -9.37
C LYS A 151 16.78 16.93 -7.99
N VAL A 152 16.84 15.61 -7.88
CA VAL A 152 16.61 14.86 -6.64
C VAL A 152 17.92 14.65 -5.90
N GLY A 153 17.88 14.92 -4.59
CA GLY A 153 18.89 14.56 -3.59
C GLY A 153 18.23 13.83 -2.42
N TYR A 154 18.98 13.58 -1.35
CA TYR A 154 18.46 12.91 -0.15
C TYR A 154 18.94 13.59 1.12
N ILE A 155 18.03 13.74 2.08
CA ILE A 155 18.27 14.33 3.39
C ILE A 155 18.17 13.28 4.50
N ASP A 156 18.82 13.57 5.63
CA ASP A 156 18.53 12.88 6.89
C ASP A 156 17.29 13.47 7.60
N LYS A 157 16.92 12.88 8.74
CA LYS A 157 15.75 13.30 9.55
C LYS A 157 15.88 14.69 10.17
N LEU A 158 17.09 15.26 10.23
CA LEU A 158 17.33 16.61 10.71
C LEU A 158 17.29 17.63 9.56
N GLY A 159 17.10 17.18 8.31
CA GLY A 159 17.10 18.02 7.12
C GLY A 159 18.47 18.26 6.51
N ASN A 160 19.53 17.58 6.98
CA ASN A 160 20.85 17.74 6.39
C ASN A 160 20.91 17.03 5.04
N MET A 161 21.39 17.71 3.99
CA MET A 161 21.62 17.11 2.68
C MET A 161 22.78 16.12 2.76
N LEU A 162 22.48 14.82 2.67
CA LEU A 162 23.49 13.76 2.67
C LEU A 162 23.93 13.40 1.26
N ILE A 163 22.99 13.48 0.30
CA ILE A 163 23.25 13.16 -1.10
C ILE A 163 22.80 14.37 -1.92
N GLU A 164 23.78 15.07 -2.51
CA GLU A 164 23.54 16.30 -3.26
C GLU A 164 22.60 16.08 -4.46
N PRO A 165 21.71 17.04 -4.77
CA PRO A 165 20.75 16.92 -5.87
C PRO A 165 21.42 16.79 -7.24
N ASN A 166 21.47 15.57 -7.78
CA ASN A 166 22.13 15.27 -9.05
C ASN A 166 21.33 14.35 -9.98
N TYR A 167 20.22 13.80 -9.49
CA TYR A 167 19.43 12.80 -10.21
C TYR A 167 18.15 13.40 -10.81
N ASP A 168 17.71 12.83 -11.93
CA ASP A 168 16.45 13.22 -12.57
C ASP A 168 15.24 12.75 -11.75
N TYR A 169 15.36 11.55 -11.17
CA TYR A 169 14.38 10.93 -10.27
C TYR A 169 15.11 10.07 -9.24
N GLY A 170 14.49 9.85 -8.08
CA GLY A 170 14.96 8.94 -7.04
C GLY A 170 13.79 8.24 -6.35
N LYS A 171 13.96 6.96 -6.02
CA LYS A 171 13.01 6.19 -5.20
C LYS A 171 13.51 6.11 -3.76
N LYS A 172 12.63 5.66 -2.85
CA LYS A 172 12.96 5.42 -1.43
C LYS A 172 14.05 4.34 -1.28
N PHE A 173 14.83 4.42 -0.21
CA PHE A 173 15.78 3.38 0.14
C PHE A 173 15.06 2.10 0.58
N SER A 174 15.60 0.96 0.16
CA SER A 174 15.19 -0.37 0.62
C SER A 174 16.39 -1.30 0.58
N GLU A 175 16.60 -2.00 1.69
CA GLU A 175 17.71 -2.89 1.94
C GLU A 175 19.10 -2.28 1.67
N GLY A 176 19.27 -0.99 2.00
CA GLY A 176 20.53 -0.27 1.88
C GLY A 176 20.77 0.47 0.56
N LEU A 177 19.94 0.25 -0.46
CA LEU A 177 20.09 0.86 -1.79
C LEU A 177 18.84 1.64 -2.22
N ALA A 178 19.02 2.66 -3.05
CA ALA A 178 17.94 3.41 -3.68
C ALA A 178 18.11 3.45 -5.21
N PRO A 179 17.06 3.14 -6.00
CA PRO A 179 17.03 3.41 -7.43
C PRO A 179 17.08 4.91 -7.71
N VAL A 180 17.99 5.34 -8.59
CA VAL A 180 18.10 6.73 -9.06
C VAL A 180 18.22 6.79 -10.57
N LYS A 181 17.52 7.74 -11.19
CA LYS A 181 17.50 7.94 -12.64
C LYS A 181 18.48 9.04 -13.04
N LEU A 182 19.36 8.75 -13.98
CA LEU A 182 20.29 9.70 -14.58
C LEU A 182 20.27 9.52 -16.09
N LYS A 183 19.98 10.60 -16.84
CA LYS A 183 19.90 10.58 -18.31
C LYS A 183 18.98 9.45 -18.82
N ASN A 184 17.78 9.40 -18.25
CA ASN A 184 16.73 8.42 -18.57
C ASN A 184 17.01 6.96 -18.23
N LYS A 185 18.08 6.64 -17.49
CA LYS A 185 18.37 5.27 -17.05
C LYS A 185 18.51 5.18 -15.54
N TYR A 186 18.01 4.10 -14.96
CA TYR A 186 18.17 3.78 -13.55
C TYR A 186 19.49 3.07 -13.27
N GLY A 187 20.12 3.52 -12.20
CA GLY A 187 21.16 2.83 -11.44
C GLY A 187 20.75 2.80 -9.97
N PHE A 188 21.67 2.40 -9.09
CA PHE A 188 21.42 2.30 -7.66
C PHE A 188 22.56 2.90 -6.86
N ILE A 189 22.20 3.66 -5.83
CA ILE A 189 23.14 4.28 -4.90
C ILE A 189 23.00 3.70 -3.50
N ASP A 190 24.08 3.72 -2.74
CA ASP A 190 24.06 3.47 -1.30
C ASP A 190 23.64 4.72 -0.49
N LYS A 191 23.53 4.55 0.83
CA LYS A 191 23.14 5.64 1.75
C LYS A 191 24.16 6.76 1.88
N SER A 192 25.39 6.56 1.40
CA SER A 192 26.42 7.60 1.30
C SER A 192 26.41 8.30 -0.06
N GLY A 193 25.50 7.92 -0.96
CA GLY A 193 25.39 8.47 -2.31
C GLY A 193 26.35 7.85 -3.33
N ASN A 194 27.10 6.79 -2.96
CA ASN A 194 27.99 6.13 -3.91
C ASN A 194 27.17 5.31 -4.91
N MET A 195 27.51 5.42 -6.19
CA MET A 195 26.90 4.61 -7.24
C MET A 195 27.38 3.16 -7.14
N VAL A 196 26.52 2.26 -6.65
CA VAL A 196 26.78 0.82 -6.55
C VAL A 196 26.53 0.14 -7.89
N ILE A 197 25.41 0.47 -8.54
CA ILE A 197 25.03 -0.10 -9.83
C ILE A 197 24.86 1.04 -10.83
N LYS A 198 25.71 1.07 -11.86
CA LYS A 198 25.72 2.16 -12.84
C LYS A 198 24.40 2.25 -13.62
N PRO A 199 23.93 3.47 -13.98
CA PRO A 199 22.72 3.66 -14.75
C PRO A 199 22.74 2.93 -16.09
N LYS A 200 21.86 1.94 -16.25
CA LYS A 200 21.73 1.19 -17.51
C LYS A 200 20.32 0.64 -17.80
N TYR A 201 19.45 0.60 -16.79
CA TYR A 201 18.09 0.07 -16.87
C TYR A 201 17.09 1.17 -17.26
N TYR A 202 16.01 0.81 -17.95
CA TYR A 202 14.96 1.77 -18.31
C TYR A 202 14.00 2.02 -17.15
N GLU A 203 13.68 0.96 -16.42
CA GLU A 203 12.93 0.95 -15.18
C GLU A 203 13.64 0.08 -14.12
N ALA A 204 13.42 0.41 -12.85
CA ALA A 204 13.98 -0.31 -11.71
C ALA A 204 13.07 -0.20 -10.49
N SER A 205 12.73 -1.33 -9.89
CA SER A 205 12.08 -1.43 -8.59
C SER A 205 13.08 -1.22 -7.44
N ILE A 206 12.56 -1.13 -6.21
CA ILE A 206 13.40 -1.15 -5.00
C ILE A 206 13.86 -2.58 -4.71
N PHE A 207 14.91 -2.75 -3.91
CA PHE A 207 15.29 -4.10 -3.47
C PHE A 207 14.27 -4.65 -2.46
N LYS A 208 13.80 -5.87 -2.73
CA LYS A 208 12.95 -6.67 -1.85
C LYS A 208 13.43 -8.11 -1.83
N GLU A 209 13.66 -8.59 -0.62
CA GLU A 209 14.21 -9.90 -0.31
C GLU A 209 15.51 -10.25 -1.06
N GLY A 210 16.37 -9.25 -1.24
CA GLY A 210 17.68 -9.38 -1.88
C GLY A 210 17.71 -9.17 -3.41
N LEU A 211 16.56 -9.03 -4.07
CA LEU A 211 16.45 -8.84 -5.52
C LEU A 211 15.68 -7.56 -5.88
N ALA A 212 15.96 -7.01 -7.06
CA ALA A 212 15.18 -5.92 -7.65
C ALA A 212 14.83 -6.26 -9.10
N ALA A 213 13.55 -6.13 -9.46
CA ALA A 213 13.09 -6.16 -10.84
C ALA A 213 13.63 -4.95 -11.61
N VAL A 214 14.21 -5.18 -12.78
CA VAL A 214 14.77 -4.14 -13.65
C VAL A 214 14.43 -4.42 -15.12
N GLU A 215 14.18 -3.35 -15.87
CA GLU A 215 13.88 -3.43 -17.29
C GLU A 215 15.13 -3.12 -18.13
N ILE A 216 15.49 -4.04 -19.02
CA ILE A 216 16.55 -3.85 -20.02
C ILE A 216 16.16 -4.55 -21.32
N MET A 217 16.36 -3.87 -22.45
CA MET A 217 15.94 -4.37 -23.77
C MET A 217 14.45 -4.76 -23.80
N GLU A 218 13.59 -3.88 -23.28
CA GLU A 218 12.11 -4.02 -23.28
C GLU A 218 11.59 -5.24 -22.52
N LYS A 219 12.42 -5.86 -21.68
CA LYS A 219 12.03 -7.01 -20.84
C LYS A 219 12.52 -6.83 -19.41
N TYR A 220 11.73 -7.35 -18.48
CA TYR A 220 12.04 -7.42 -17.07
C TYR A 220 12.85 -8.67 -16.73
N GLY A 221 13.85 -8.48 -15.88
CA GLY A 221 14.61 -9.50 -15.17
C GLY A 221 14.91 -9.04 -13.75
N PHE A 222 15.70 -9.81 -13.00
CA PHE A 222 16.01 -9.49 -11.60
C PHE A 222 17.50 -9.48 -11.35
N ILE A 223 17.94 -8.48 -10.58
CA ILE A 223 19.34 -8.32 -10.20
C ILE A 223 19.53 -8.43 -8.70
N ASP A 224 20.73 -8.83 -8.30
CA ASP A 224 21.18 -8.74 -6.91
C ASP A 224 21.69 -7.33 -6.55
N LYS A 225 22.12 -7.15 -5.30
CA LYS A 225 22.66 -5.87 -4.80
C LYS A 225 24.00 -5.46 -5.40
N ASN A 226 24.71 -6.38 -6.06
CA ASN A 226 25.93 -6.09 -6.82
C ASN A 226 25.62 -5.69 -8.27
N GLY A 227 24.36 -5.82 -8.70
CA GLY A 227 23.91 -5.56 -10.06
C GLY A 227 24.13 -6.72 -11.02
N GLU A 228 24.39 -7.93 -10.50
CA GLU A 228 24.45 -9.17 -11.26
C GLU A 228 23.04 -9.63 -11.60
N MET A 229 22.83 -10.04 -12.86
CA MET A 229 21.53 -10.56 -13.32
C MET A 229 21.35 -11.98 -12.81
N ILE A 230 20.48 -12.17 -11.82
CA ILE A 230 20.14 -13.48 -11.26
C ILE A 230 19.08 -14.16 -12.11
N ILE A 231 18.07 -13.40 -12.56
CA ILE A 231 16.99 -13.89 -13.42
C ILE A 231 17.02 -13.10 -14.72
N HIS A 232 17.39 -13.75 -15.82
CA HIS A 232 17.54 -13.10 -17.11
C HIS A 232 16.27 -12.38 -17.58
N SER A 233 16.46 -11.22 -18.20
CA SER A 233 15.38 -10.39 -18.73
C SER A 233 14.63 -11.08 -19.87
N LYS A 234 13.41 -11.54 -19.61
CA LYS A 234 12.53 -12.20 -20.59
C LYS A 234 11.04 -11.89 -20.40
N TYR A 235 10.67 -11.28 -19.27
CA TYR A 235 9.28 -11.02 -18.90
C TYR A 235 8.81 -9.67 -19.45
N ASP A 236 7.54 -9.56 -19.82
CA ASP A 236 6.93 -8.29 -20.23
C ASP A 236 6.72 -7.36 -19.02
N TRP A 237 6.49 -7.95 -17.85
CA TRP A 237 6.34 -7.25 -16.58
C TRP A 237 6.77 -8.16 -15.42
N ALA A 238 7.22 -7.56 -14.32
CA ALA A 238 7.59 -8.24 -13.09
C ALA A 238 7.28 -7.38 -11.86
N ASP A 239 6.77 -8.02 -10.81
CA ASP A 239 6.57 -7.41 -9.49
C ASP A 239 7.80 -7.61 -8.58
N ASP A 240 7.77 -6.95 -7.42
CA ASP A 240 8.73 -7.18 -6.34
C ASP A 240 8.57 -8.59 -5.74
N PHE A 241 9.66 -9.16 -5.20
CA PHE A 241 9.56 -10.40 -4.43
C PHE A 241 8.83 -10.17 -3.10
N CYS A 242 7.89 -11.07 -2.80
CA CYS A 242 7.15 -11.11 -1.55
C CYS A 242 6.88 -12.57 -1.16
N GLU A 243 7.20 -12.92 0.09
CA GLU A 243 7.08 -14.29 0.62
C GLU A 243 7.82 -15.33 -0.24
N GLY A 244 8.97 -14.95 -0.81
CA GLY A 244 9.83 -15.83 -1.59
C GLY A 244 9.45 -16.04 -3.05
N ILE A 245 8.36 -15.44 -3.54
CA ILE A 245 7.96 -15.51 -4.95
C ILE A 245 7.71 -14.11 -5.54
N ALA A 246 7.79 -13.99 -6.87
CA ALA A 246 7.45 -12.77 -7.60
C ALA A 246 6.48 -13.08 -8.75
N ALA A 247 5.47 -12.22 -8.93
CA ALA A 247 4.60 -12.28 -10.08
C ALA A 247 5.34 -11.79 -11.33
N VAL A 248 5.18 -12.50 -12.45
CA VAL A 248 5.77 -12.14 -13.74
C VAL A 248 4.78 -12.40 -14.86
N SER A 249 4.92 -11.69 -15.99
CA SER A 249 4.09 -11.92 -17.17
C SER A 249 4.87 -12.10 -18.46
N ILE A 250 4.28 -12.87 -19.39
CA ILE A 250 4.67 -12.99 -20.80
C ILE A 250 3.38 -13.06 -21.61
N GLU A 251 3.26 -12.24 -22.66
CA GLU A 251 2.09 -12.23 -23.56
C GLU A 251 0.76 -12.13 -22.79
N GLU A 252 0.69 -11.21 -21.83
CA GLU A 252 -0.49 -10.95 -20.97
C GLU A 252 -0.92 -12.12 -20.07
N LYS A 253 -0.09 -13.17 -19.95
CA LYS A 253 -0.32 -14.27 -19.01
C LYS A 253 0.61 -14.16 -17.82
N TYR A 254 0.02 -14.33 -16.63
CA TYR A 254 0.71 -14.18 -15.35
C TYR A 254 0.98 -15.53 -14.71
N GLY A 255 2.09 -15.59 -13.98
CA GLY A 255 2.58 -16.71 -13.19
C GLY A 255 3.51 -16.22 -12.09
N PHE A 256 4.13 -17.15 -11.35
CA PHE A 256 5.03 -16.83 -10.26
C PHE A 256 6.32 -17.61 -10.35
N ILE A 257 7.42 -16.95 -10.04
CA ILE A 257 8.75 -17.53 -10.01
C ILE A 257 9.37 -17.43 -8.62
N ASP A 258 10.31 -18.33 -8.33
CA ASP A 258 11.19 -18.19 -7.18
C ASP A 258 12.42 -17.32 -7.48
N LYS A 259 13.29 -17.15 -6.47
CA LYS A 259 14.49 -16.32 -6.54
C LYS A 259 15.57 -16.84 -7.47
N GLU A 260 15.48 -18.09 -7.92
CA GLU A 260 16.33 -18.65 -8.96
C GLU A 260 15.70 -18.54 -10.36
N GLY A 261 14.49 -17.97 -10.47
CA GLY A 261 13.76 -17.81 -11.72
C GLY A 261 13.09 -19.10 -12.21
N ARG A 262 12.90 -20.08 -11.33
CA ARG A 262 12.14 -21.30 -11.64
C ARG A 262 10.65 -21.00 -11.51
N ASP A 263 9.87 -21.47 -12.47
CA ASP A 263 8.42 -21.31 -12.44
C ASP A 263 7.83 -22.14 -11.28
N ILE A 264 7.30 -21.45 -10.27
CA ILE A 264 6.52 -22.06 -9.17
C ILE A 264 5.08 -22.24 -9.61
N ILE A 265 4.55 -21.23 -10.30
CA ILE A 265 3.21 -21.21 -10.86
C ILE A 265 3.34 -20.84 -12.35
N PRO A 266 2.93 -21.72 -13.28
CA PRO A 266 3.03 -21.45 -14.72
C PRO A 266 2.29 -20.19 -15.15
N LEU A 267 2.80 -19.53 -16.19
CA LEU A 267 2.19 -18.37 -16.87
C LEU A 267 0.87 -18.79 -17.54
N LYS A 268 -0.25 -18.71 -16.82
CA LYS A 268 -1.57 -19.16 -17.32
C LYS A 268 -2.75 -18.29 -16.90
N PHE A 269 -2.56 -17.42 -15.91
CA PHE A 269 -3.63 -16.58 -15.37
C PHE A 269 -3.78 -15.29 -16.18
N ASP A 270 -5.00 -14.78 -16.26
CA ASP A 270 -5.31 -13.52 -16.94
C ASP A 270 -4.90 -12.31 -16.07
N SER A 271 -4.94 -12.49 -14.75
CA SER A 271 -4.51 -11.51 -13.76
C SER A 271 -4.16 -12.21 -12.45
N VAL A 272 -3.30 -11.59 -11.64
CA VAL A 272 -2.89 -12.07 -10.32
C VAL A 272 -2.85 -10.92 -9.33
N GLY A 273 -3.23 -11.21 -8.09
CA GLY A 273 -3.02 -10.33 -6.95
C GLY A 273 -1.67 -10.58 -6.27
N VAL A 274 -1.43 -9.84 -5.20
CA VAL A 274 -0.27 -10.06 -4.32
C VAL A 274 -0.47 -11.30 -3.46
N VAL A 275 0.64 -11.89 -3.01
CA VAL A 275 0.62 -12.90 -1.95
C VAL A 275 0.19 -12.22 -0.65
N SER A 276 -0.82 -12.78 0.01
CA SER A 276 -1.27 -12.33 1.33
C SER A 276 -1.78 -13.54 2.10
N GLU A 277 -1.22 -13.77 3.29
CA GLU A 277 -1.60 -14.89 4.16
C GLU A 277 -1.47 -16.27 3.48
N GLY A 278 -0.48 -16.42 2.60
CA GLY A 278 -0.25 -17.66 1.84
C GLY A 278 -1.27 -17.96 0.74
N LEU A 279 -2.17 -17.01 0.44
CA LEU A 279 -3.14 -17.08 -0.64
C LEU A 279 -2.90 -15.98 -1.68
N ILE A 280 -3.26 -16.29 -2.93
CA ILE A 280 -3.09 -15.40 -4.08
C ILE A 280 -4.41 -15.36 -4.83
N ALA A 281 -5.00 -14.18 -4.96
CA ALA A 281 -6.15 -13.96 -5.83
C ALA A 281 -5.71 -14.11 -7.29
N VAL A 282 -6.39 -14.93 -8.08
CA VAL A 282 -6.06 -15.15 -9.49
C VAL A 282 -7.29 -15.14 -10.36
N GLU A 283 -7.16 -14.57 -11.56
CA GLU A 283 -8.19 -14.52 -12.58
C GLU A 283 -7.93 -15.54 -13.68
N MET A 284 -8.97 -16.28 -14.04
CA MET A 284 -8.96 -17.20 -15.16
C MET A 284 -10.34 -17.22 -15.82
N GLU A 285 -10.38 -17.00 -17.13
CA GLU A 285 -11.63 -16.99 -17.92
C GLU A 285 -12.65 -15.95 -17.40
N GLY A 286 -12.14 -14.79 -16.95
CA GLY A 286 -12.96 -13.67 -16.44
C GLY A 286 -13.56 -13.91 -15.06
N ARG A 287 -13.06 -14.91 -14.31
CA ARG A 287 -13.50 -15.22 -12.95
C ARG A 287 -12.32 -15.27 -12.00
N TRP A 288 -12.53 -14.77 -10.79
CA TRP A 288 -11.54 -14.74 -9.72
C TRP A 288 -11.72 -15.91 -8.74
N GLY A 289 -10.59 -16.49 -8.33
CA GLY A 289 -10.48 -17.50 -7.28
C GLY A 289 -9.18 -17.31 -6.50
N TYR A 290 -8.82 -18.28 -5.68
CA TYR A 290 -7.62 -18.22 -4.84
C TYR A 290 -6.81 -19.50 -4.93
N ILE A 291 -5.50 -19.32 -5.11
CA ILE A 291 -4.51 -20.39 -5.09
C ILE A 291 -3.57 -20.22 -3.89
N ASN A 292 -2.97 -21.32 -3.45
CA ASN A 292 -1.83 -21.26 -2.53
C ASN A 292 -0.51 -20.98 -3.26
N ASN A 293 0.59 -20.86 -2.52
CA ASN A 293 1.94 -20.62 -3.05
C ASN A 293 2.52 -21.78 -3.90
N LYS A 294 1.77 -22.88 -4.09
CA LYS A 294 2.10 -23.99 -5.01
C LYS A 294 1.26 -23.97 -6.30
N GLY A 295 0.35 -23.01 -6.43
CA GLY A 295 -0.57 -22.91 -7.57
C GLY A 295 -1.79 -23.83 -7.50
N GLU A 296 -2.07 -24.42 -6.33
CA GLU A 296 -3.23 -25.27 -6.10
C GLU A 296 -4.42 -24.39 -5.71
N PHE A 297 -5.57 -24.58 -6.37
CA PHE A 297 -6.79 -23.85 -6.01
C PHE A 297 -7.29 -24.27 -4.63
N ILE A 298 -7.35 -23.30 -3.73
CA ILE A 298 -8.07 -23.41 -2.46
C ILE A 298 -9.54 -23.03 -2.68
N ILE A 299 -9.77 -21.97 -3.46
CA ILE A 299 -11.10 -21.53 -3.86
C ILE A 299 -11.13 -21.40 -5.38
N LYS A 300 -12.03 -22.15 -6.03
CA LYS A 300 -12.12 -22.16 -7.49
C LYS A 300 -12.56 -20.80 -8.05
N PRO A 301 -12.17 -20.45 -9.29
CA PRO A 301 -12.60 -19.21 -9.91
C PRO A 301 -14.10 -19.16 -10.13
N ILE A 302 -14.80 -18.35 -9.34
CA ILE A 302 -16.26 -18.16 -9.42
C ILE A 302 -16.68 -16.69 -9.23
N TYR A 303 -15.80 -15.87 -8.66
CA TYR A 303 -16.11 -14.48 -8.33
C TYR A 303 -15.94 -13.56 -9.53
N ASP A 304 -16.72 -12.48 -9.58
CA ASP A 304 -16.53 -11.41 -10.56
C ASP A 304 -15.27 -10.60 -10.24
N ARG A 305 -14.92 -10.46 -8.95
CA ARG A 305 -13.68 -9.84 -8.43
C ARG A 305 -13.29 -10.46 -7.09
N ALA A 306 -11.99 -10.44 -6.77
CA ALA A 306 -11.44 -10.87 -5.50
C ALA A 306 -10.35 -9.91 -5.02
N GLU A 307 -10.39 -9.52 -3.75
CA GLU A 307 -9.34 -8.77 -3.07
C GLU A 307 -8.41 -9.73 -2.30
N LYS A 308 -7.25 -9.25 -1.82
CA LYS A 308 -6.34 -10.07 -1.01
C LYS A 308 -6.99 -10.45 0.33
N PHE A 309 -6.51 -11.52 0.95
CA PHE A 309 -6.87 -11.86 2.33
C PHE A 309 -6.21 -10.88 3.32
N VAL A 310 -6.99 -10.41 4.28
CA VAL A 310 -6.54 -9.60 5.42
C VAL A 310 -7.27 -10.09 6.67
N ASP A 311 -6.51 -10.45 7.70
CA ASP A 311 -6.95 -11.11 8.92
C ASP A 311 -7.85 -12.32 8.65
N GLY A 312 -7.48 -13.20 7.72
CA GLY A 312 -8.19 -14.43 7.39
C GLY A 312 -9.53 -14.22 6.69
N VAL A 313 -9.79 -13.03 6.16
CA VAL A 313 -11.00 -12.69 5.40
C VAL A 313 -10.63 -12.07 4.07
N ALA A 314 -11.34 -12.42 3.01
CA ALA A 314 -11.27 -11.71 1.75
C ALA A 314 -12.63 -11.17 1.32
N LYS A 315 -12.60 -9.99 0.72
CA LYS A 315 -13.75 -9.39 0.06
C LYS A 315 -13.80 -9.84 -1.39
N VAL A 316 -14.98 -10.28 -1.82
CA VAL A 316 -15.23 -10.75 -3.18
C VAL A 316 -16.52 -10.15 -3.71
N ILE A 317 -16.57 -9.98 -5.04
CA ILE A 317 -17.80 -9.62 -5.74
C ILE A 317 -18.35 -10.89 -6.39
N PHE A 318 -19.58 -11.25 -6.04
CA PHE A 318 -20.30 -12.37 -6.64
C PHE A 318 -21.70 -11.92 -7.05
N GLU A 319 -22.03 -12.06 -8.33
CA GLU A 319 -23.31 -11.64 -8.91
C GLU A 319 -23.61 -10.15 -8.63
N ASN A 320 -22.61 -9.29 -8.82
CA ASN A 320 -22.66 -7.85 -8.53
C ASN A 320 -22.95 -7.50 -7.05
N ARG A 321 -22.68 -8.42 -6.11
CA ARG A 321 -22.83 -8.18 -4.68
C ARG A 321 -21.52 -8.41 -3.95
N VAL A 322 -21.20 -7.51 -3.03
CA VAL A 322 -20.08 -7.69 -2.10
C VAL A 322 -20.41 -8.84 -1.15
N LYS A 323 -19.44 -9.73 -0.98
CA LYS A 323 -19.44 -10.86 -0.06
C LYS A 323 -18.10 -10.91 0.68
N TYR A 324 -18.11 -11.51 1.86
CA TYR A 324 -16.91 -11.80 2.63
C TYR A 324 -16.78 -13.31 2.75
N ILE A 325 -15.57 -13.83 2.58
CA ILE A 325 -15.28 -15.25 2.67
C ILE A 325 -14.11 -15.49 3.62
N ASP A 326 -14.11 -16.65 4.27
CA ASP A 326 -12.92 -17.16 4.95
C ASP A 326 -11.94 -17.83 3.97
N GLU A 327 -10.81 -18.27 4.49
CA GLU A 327 -9.73 -18.97 3.75
C GLU A 327 -10.19 -20.27 3.05
N ASN A 328 -11.34 -20.83 3.43
CA ASN A 328 -11.94 -22.02 2.81
C ASN A 328 -13.04 -21.66 1.80
N GLY A 329 -13.34 -20.37 1.60
CA GLY A 329 -14.38 -19.88 0.71
C GLY A 329 -15.79 -19.86 1.31
N ALA A 330 -15.93 -20.06 2.63
CA ALA A 330 -17.23 -20.01 3.29
C ALA A 330 -17.70 -18.56 3.46
N TYR A 331 -18.93 -18.27 3.06
CA TYR A 331 -19.51 -16.92 3.19
C TYR A 331 -19.73 -16.53 4.65
N LEU A 332 -19.18 -15.38 5.03
CA LEU A 332 -19.34 -14.77 6.35
C LEU A 332 -20.52 -13.79 6.36
N GLY A 333 -21.18 -13.64 7.51
CA GLY A 333 -22.23 -12.64 7.71
C GLY A 333 -23.53 -12.89 6.95
N VAL A 334 -23.71 -14.06 6.33
CA VAL A 334 -24.95 -14.48 5.67
C VAL A 334 -25.67 -15.50 6.55
N LYS A 335 -26.94 -15.25 6.89
CA LYS A 335 -27.79 -16.30 7.49
C LYS A 335 -27.95 -17.42 6.47
N SER A 336 -27.58 -18.64 6.84
CA SER A 336 -28.12 -19.84 6.20
C SER A 336 -29.65 -19.73 6.29
N ILE A 337 -30.32 -19.61 5.15
CA ILE A 337 -31.78 -19.54 5.06
C ILE A 337 -32.36 -20.93 5.34
#